data_AF-N8VKC0-F1
#
_entry.id   AF-N8VKC0-F1
#
_cell.length_a   1.000
_cell.length_b   1.000
_cell.length_c   1.000
_cell.angle_alpha   90.00
_cell.angle_beta   90.00
_cell.angle_gamma   90.00
#
_symmetry.space_group_name_H-M   'P 1'
#
loop_
_entity.id
_entity.type
_entity.pdbx_description
1 polymer ?
#
loop_
_entity_poly.entity_id
_entity_poly.type
_entity_poly.pdbx_seq_one_letter_code
_entity_poly.pdbx_strand_id
1 'polypeptide(L)'
;MLNIPVLRTARFIAEMKEISMLNAIKLANMSEHFTEQQNTLLINSVIEHVDGLENPLLWTVQERMFCIGHYLAATQDEDPDFAIGDAHYSDYLMGEKGYHSDSLDLGEYSEDQWTAIPLLGVMAETIERLEGEIEGIEKRTHWYLGCMACQLVPNGNALDYTSPDYDNQVLERMVILSQMPESSFLHLMGLLTQAHQHFSHLFNIAITDVGIAALPREGGANLPYARFPAHTAITVLSKQLCGKSQLSGT
;
A
#
# COMPACT_ATOMS: atom_id res chain seq x y z
N MET A 1 -2.70 -12.51 28.13
CA MET A 1 -2.36 -12.91 26.76
C MET A 1 -3.20 -12.03 25.86
N LEU A 2 -2.57 -11.22 25.02
CA LEU A 2 -3.27 -10.36 24.08
C LEU A 2 -4.04 -11.24 23.10
N ASN A 3 -5.34 -11.02 22.94
CA ASN A 3 -6.16 -11.79 22.00
C ASN A 3 -6.31 -10.97 20.72
N ILE A 4 -5.58 -11.34 19.67
CA ILE A 4 -5.70 -10.70 18.35
C ILE A 4 -6.73 -11.50 17.55
N PRO A 5 -7.88 -10.91 17.16
CA PRO A 5 -8.88 -11.61 16.37
C PRO A 5 -8.31 -12.09 15.04
N VAL A 6 -8.82 -13.20 14.51
CA VAL A 6 -8.46 -13.69 13.18
C VAL A 6 -8.83 -12.66 12.12
N LEU A 7 -7.88 -12.28 11.27
CA LEU A 7 -8.11 -11.40 10.13
C LEU A 7 -8.71 -12.23 8.99
N ARG A 8 -9.80 -11.72 8.38
CA ARG A 8 -10.47 -12.39 7.27
C ARG A 8 -10.62 -11.44 6.10
N THR A 9 -10.14 -11.85 4.93
CA THR A 9 -10.37 -11.18 3.65
C THR A 9 -11.05 -12.15 2.69
N ALA A 10 -11.42 -11.67 1.50
CA ALA A 10 -11.94 -12.53 0.45
C ALA A 10 -10.87 -13.48 -0.13
N ARG A 11 -9.58 -13.15 -0.01
CA ARG A 11 -8.47 -13.88 -0.63
C ARG A 11 -7.67 -14.74 0.35
N PHE A 12 -7.71 -14.42 1.65
CA PHE A 12 -6.98 -15.16 2.68
C PHE A 12 -7.57 -14.97 4.08
N ILE A 13 -7.17 -15.85 4.98
CA ILE A 13 -7.43 -15.77 6.42
C ILE A 13 -6.08 -15.78 7.12
N ALA A 14 -5.83 -14.83 8.02
CA ALA A 14 -4.56 -14.74 8.75
C ALA A 14 -4.76 -14.82 10.26
N GLU A 15 -4.00 -15.70 10.89
CA GLU A 15 -3.81 -15.74 12.33
C GLU A 15 -2.60 -14.88 12.70
N MET A 16 -2.77 -14.08 13.76
CA MET A 16 -1.80 -13.06 14.13
C MET A 16 -1.32 -13.26 15.56
N LYS A 17 -0.07 -12.85 15.79
CA LYS A 17 0.62 -12.87 17.08
C LYS A 17 1.21 -11.50 17.36
N GLU A 18 1.47 -11.24 18.63
CA GLU A 18 2.19 -10.03 19.05
C GLU A 18 3.61 -9.99 18.45
N ILE A 19 4.02 -8.80 18.01
CA ILE A 19 5.36 -8.57 17.48
C ILE A 19 6.43 -8.88 18.53
N SER A 20 7.47 -9.61 18.14
CA SER A 20 8.62 -9.86 19.03
C SER A 20 9.44 -8.57 19.26
N MET A 21 10.06 -8.45 20.43
CA MET A 21 10.93 -7.31 20.75
C MET A 21 12.07 -7.13 19.72
N LEU A 22 12.64 -8.24 19.22
CA LEU A 22 13.68 -8.19 18.19
C LEU A 22 13.17 -7.56 16.89
N ASN A 23 11.98 -7.93 16.43
CA ASN A 23 11.39 -7.37 15.22
C ASN A 23 10.93 -5.93 15.43
N ALA A 24 10.44 -5.58 16.63
CA ALA A 24 10.13 -4.20 16.98
C ALA A 24 11.37 -3.29 16.92
N ILE A 25 12.52 -3.76 17.41
CA ILE A 25 13.82 -3.06 17.30
C ILE A 25 14.25 -2.94 15.83
N LYS A 26 14.11 -4.00 15.03
CA LYS A 26 14.43 -3.93 13.59
C LYS A 26 13.59 -2.86 12.89
N LEU A 27 12.28 -2.86 13.14
CA LEU A 27 11.36 -1.89 12.56
C LEU A 27 11.69 -0.46 13.00
N ALA A 28 12.00 -0.26 14.29
CA ALA A 28 12.41 1.04 14.82
C ALA A 28 13.68 1.59 14.14
N ASN A 29 14.60 0.72 13.72
CA ASN A 29 15.85 1.12 13.05
C ASN A 29 15.72 1.41 11.55
N MET A 30 14.57 1.10 10.94
CA MET A 30 14.36 1.40 9.52
C MET A 30 14.23 2.92 9.28
N SER A 31 14.62 3.35 8.08
CA SER A 31 14.38 4.71 7.61
C SER A 31 12.90 4.97 7.40
N GLU A 32 12.42 6.15 7.76
CA GLU A 32 11.02 6.57 7.57
C GLU A 32 10.66 6.76 6.08
N HIS A 33 11.66 6.84 5.21
CA HIS A 33 11.49 6.90 3.76
C HIS A 33 11.10 5.55 3.13
N PHE A 34 11.19 4.43 3.86
CA PHE A 34 10.84 3.10 3.37
C PHE A 34 9.56 2.56 4.02
N THR A 35 8.44 3.24 3.83
CA THR A 35 7.14 2.91 4.43
C THR A 35 6.61 1.55 3.98
N GLU A 36 6.67 1.24 2.68
CA GLU A 36 6.15 -0.04 2.18
C GLU A 36 7.03 -1.22 2.61
N GLN A 37 8.35 -1.03 2.66
CA GLN A 37 9.25 -2.04 3.20
C GLN A 37 9.01 -2.26 4.71
N GLN A 38 8.78 -1.19 5.47
CA GLN A 38 8.41 -1.27 6.89
C GLN A 38 7.10 -2.04 7.10
N ASN A 39 6.10 -1.79 6.25
CA ASN A 39 4.82 -2.52 6.26
C ASN A 39 5.05 -4.02 6.07
N THR A 40 5.88 -4.41 5.11
CA THR A 40 6.23 -5.83 4.90
C THR A 40 6.94 -6.44 6.11
N LEU A 41 7.89 -5.73 6.72
CA LEU A 41 8.56 -6.24 7.92
C LEU A 41 7.57 -6.46 9.05
N LEU A 42 6.67 -5.51 9.30
CA LEU A 42 5.64 -5.64 10.34
C LEU A 42 4.73 -6.83 10.05
N ILE A 43 4.14 -6.90 8.86
CA ILE A 43 3.19 -7.95 8.47
C ILE A 43 3.81 -9.34 8.64
N ASN A 44 5.02 -9.56 8.11
CA ASN A 44 5.75 -10.82 8.29
C ASN A 44 6.10 -11.14 9.76
N SER A 45 6.18 -10.12 10.62
CA SER A 45 6.52 -10.29 12.03
C SER A 45 5.33 -10.63 12.90
N VAL A 46 4.12 -10.23 12.50
CA VAL A 46 2.89 -10.38 13.28
C VAL A 46 1.99 -11.49 12.76
N ILE A 47 2.24 -12.01 11.57
CA ILE A 47 1.54 -13.19 11.06
C ILE A 47 2.14 -14.45 11.68
N GLU A 48 1.27 -15.32 12.20
CA GLU A 48 1.63 -16.67 12.65
C GLU A 48 1.31 -17.71 11.57
N HIS A 49 0.13 -17.63 10.98
CA HIS A 49 -0.35 -18.55 9.95
C HIS A 49 -1.24 -17.82 8.94
N VAL A 50 -1.23 -18.27 7.68
CA VAL A 50 -2.11 -17.76 6.61
C VAL A 50 -2.69 -18.92 5.83
N ASP A 51 -4.01 -18.96 5.70
CA ASP A 51 -4.71 -19.82 4.75
C ASP A 51 -5.04 -19.03 3.48
N GLY A 52 -4.65 -19.55 2.32
CA GLY A 52 -4.88 -18.91 1.02
C GLY A 52 -3.60 -18.27 0.47
N LEU A 53 -3.64 -16.95 0.24
CA LEU A 53 -2.51 -16.23 -0.33
C LEU A 53 -1.44 -15.94 0.74
N GLU A 54 -0.42 -16.79 0.84
CA GLU A 54 0.56 -16.72 1.94
C GLU A 54 1.53 -15.53 1.87
N ASN A 55 1.96 -15.12 0.67
CA ASN A 55 3.00 -14.10 0.52
C ASN A 55 2.43 -12.67 0.62
N PRO A 56 2.78 -11.85 1.64
CA PRO A 56 2.27 -10.49 1.79
C PRO A 56 2.67 -9.50 0.69
N LEU A 57 3.67 -9.85 -0.13
CA LEU A 57 4.04 -9.07 -1.31
C LEU A 57 3.01 -9.23 -2.45
N LEU A 58 2.22 -10.30 -2.45
CA LEU A 58 1.16 -10.56 -3.43
C LEU A 58 -0.21 -10.06 -2.96
N TRP A 59 -0.29 -9.58 -1.73
CA TRP A 59 -1.48 -8.90 -1.21
C TRP A 59 -1.60 -7.55 -1.89
N THR A 60 -2.83 -7.12 -2.11
CA THR A 60 -3.07 -5.73 -2.53
C THR A 60 -2.60 -4.77 -1.44
N VAL A 61 -2.26 -3.54 -1.82
CA VAL A 61 -1.93 -2.49 -0.85
C VAL A 61 -3.05 -2.27 0.16
N GLN A 62 -4.31 -2.40 -0.27
CA GLN A 62 -5.48 -2.32 0.62
C GLN A 62 -5.53 -3.43 1.67
N GLU A 63 -5.22 -4.67 1.28
CA GLU A 63 -5.16 -5.81 2.22
C GLU A 63 -4.01 -5.66 3.22
N ARG A 64 -2.86 -5.11 2.78
CA ARG A 64 -1.73 -4.78 3.66
C ARG A 64 -2.11 -3.69 4.67
N MET A 65 -2.74 -2.62 4.20
CA MET A 65 -3.29 -1.57 5.07
C MET A 65 -4.29 -2.14 6.08
N PHE A 66 -5.18 -3.03 5.65
CA PHE A 66 -6.17 -3.65 6.51
C PHE A 66 -5.53 -4.55 7.56
N CYS A 67 -4.54 -5.35 7.19
CA CYS A 67 -3.77 -6.18 8.12
C CYS A 67 -3.11 -5.33 9.22
N ILE A 68 -2.49 -4.20 8.85
CA ILE A 68 -1.86 -3.31 9.83
C ILE A 68 -2.91 -2.64 10.72
N GLY A 69 -3.97 -2.07 10.13
CA GLY A 69 -5.05 -1.45 10.90
C GLY A 69 -5.72 -2.43 11.88
N HIS A 70 -5.96 -3.66 11.44
CA HIS A 70 -6.50 -4.74 12.28
C HIS A 70 -5.57 -5.12 13.43
N TYR A 71 -4.26 -5.19 13.18
CA TYR A 71 -3.28 -5.40 14.23
C TYR A 71 -3.27 -4.25 15.24
N LEU A 72 -3.27 -3.00 14.77
CA LEU A 72 -3.31 -1.81 15.64
C LEU A 72 -4.57 -1.80 16.51
N ALA A 73 -5.74 -2.04 15.92
CA ALA A 73 -7.01 -2.11 16.63
C ALA A 73 -7.05 -3.19 17.73
N ALA A 74 -6.27 -4.26 17.60
CA ALA A 74 -6.21 -5.33 18.58
C ALA A 74 -5.13 -5.15 19.65
N THR A 75 -4.13 -4.30 19.39
CA THR A 75 -2.89 -4.22 20.20
C THR A 75 -2.70 -2.88 20.91
N GLN A 76 -3.35 -1.82 20.46
CA GLN A 76 -3.32 -0.55 21.17
C GLN A 76 -4.23 -0.59 22.41
N ASP A 77 -3.82 0.12 23.46
CA ASP A 77 -4.59 0.20 24.72
C ASP A 77 -5.88 1.05 24.58
N GLU A 78 -6.10 1.67 23.40
CA GLU A 78 -7.24 2.51 23.07
C GLU A 78 -8.43 1.71 22.48
N ASP A 79 -9.48 2.42 22.07
CA ASP A 79 -10.63 1.84 21.34
C ASP A 79 -10.14 1.16 20.04
N PRO A 80 -10.63 -0.04 19.68
CA PRO A 80 -10.37 -0.66 18.37
C PRO A 80 -10.66 0.28 17.19
N ASP A 81 -11.60 1.20 17.33
CA ASP A 81 -11.80 2.32 16.42
C ASP A 81 -10.87 3.49 16.78
N PHE A 82 -9.56 3.28 16.67
CA PHE A 82 -8.56 4.25 17.12
C PHE A 82 -8.60 5.56 16.32
N ALA A 83 -8.19 6.65 16.97
CA ALA A 83 -8.19 7.97 16.37
C ALA A 83 -7.08 8.15 15.32
N ILE A 84 -7.39 8.90 14.26
CA ILE A 84 -6.50 9.31 13.17
C ILE A 84 -6.67 10.81 12.96
N GLY A 85 -5.95 11.61 13.76
CA GLY A 85 -6.18 13.05 13.82
C GLY A 85 -7.59 13.34 14.33
N ASP A 86 -8.40 14.05 13.55
CA ASP A 86 -9.82 14.33 13.84
C ASP A 86 -10.78 13.24 13.34
N ALA A 87 -10.26 12.19 12.70
CA ALA A 87 -11.03 11.04 12.17
C ALA A 87 -10.84 9.78 13.05
N HIS A 88 -11.56 8.72 12.74
CA HIS A 88 -11.35 7.38 13.32
C HIS A 88 -11.08 6.34 12.24
N TYR A 89 -10.51 5.18 12.61
CA TYR A 89 -10.21 4.10 11.69
C TYR A 89 -11.42 3.66 10.83
N SER A 90 -12.61 3.59 11.44
CA SER A 90 -13.87 3.21 10.80
C SER A 90 -14.36 4.22 9.75
N ASP A 91 -13.85 5.46 9.76
CA ASP A 91 -14.15 6.45 8.72
C ASP A 91 -13.52 6.12 7.36
N TYR A 92 -12.55 5.19 7.32
CA TYR A 92 -11.84 4.80 6.10
C TYR A 92 -12.19 3.41 5.60
N LEU A 93 -12.61 2.51 6.51
CA LEU A 93 -12.92 1.12 6.20
C LEU A 93 -14.18 0.96 5.35
N MET A 94 -14.09 0.12 4.31
CA MET A 94 -15.23 -0.35 3.55
C MET A 94 -15.48 -1.83 3.85
N GLY A 95 -16.53 -2.13 4.60
CA GLY A 95 -16.91 -3.52 4.92
C GLY A 95 -17.84 -4.15 3.88
N GLU A 96 -18.36 -3.37 2.94
CA GLU A 96 -19.45 -3.80 2.05
C GLU A 96 -18.99 -4.30 0.69
N LYS A 97 -17.74 -3.97 0.29
CA LYS A 97 -17.18 -4.36 -1.00
C LYS A 97 -16.22 -5.53 -0.82
N GLY A 98 -16.51 -6.65 -1.49
CA GLY A 98 -15.58 -7.76 -1.58
C GLY A 98 -14.53 -7.55 -2.68
N TYR A 99 -13.40 -8.23 -2.58
CA TYR A 99 -12.49 -8.38 -3.72
C TYR A 99 -13.22 -9.13 -4.84
N HIS A 100 -13.20 -8.60 -6.07
CA HIS A 100 -14.06 -9.12 -7.13
C HIS A 100 -13.31 -9.66 -8.37
N SER A 101 -12.16 -9.09 -8.75
CA SER A 101 -11.41 -9.51 -9.94
C SER A 101 -9.91 -9.20 -9.83
N ASP A 102 -9.10 -10.01 -10.50
CA ASP A 102 -7.65 -9.82 -10.65
C ASP A 102 -7.28 -8.95 -11.86
N SER A 103 -8.24 -8.60 -12.71
CA SER A 103 -8.02 -7.73 -13.86
C SER A 103 -9.27 -6.94 -14.28
N LEU A 104 -9.03 -5.86 -15.01
CA LEU A 104 -10.06 -5.02 -15.64
C LEU A 104 -9.67 -4.73 -17.08
N ASP A 105 -10.59 -4.94 -18.02
CA ASP A 105 -10.45 -4.43 -19.38
C ASP A 105 -10.75 -2.92 -19.41
N LEU A 106 -9.80 -2.13 -19.90
CA LEU A 106 -9.88 -0.67 -20.04
C LEU A 106 -10.14 -0.24 -21.49
N GLY A 107 -10.17 -1.18 -22.43
CA GLY A 107 -10.39 -0.93 -23.85
C GLY A 107 -9.16 -0.42 -24.59
N GLU A 108 -9.41 0.13 -25.78
CA GLU A 108 -8.36 0.53 -26.73
C GLU A 108 -7.96 1.99 -26.58
N TYR A 109 -6.66 2.26 -26.57
CA TYR A 109 -6.10 3.61 -26.70
C TYR A 109 -4.77 3.58 -27.45
N SER A 110 -4.64 4.44 -28.47
CA SER A 110 -3.44 4.57 -29.30
C SER A 110 -2.94 3.24 -29.89
N GLU A 111 -3.86 2.43 -30.42
CA GLU A 111 -3.62 1.11 -31.03
C GLU A 111 -3.28 -0.01 -30.02
N ASP A 112 -3.15 0.30 -28.73
CA ASP A 112 -2.93 -0.69 -27.67
C ASP A 112 -4.25 -1.05 -26.98
N GLN A 113 -4.43 -2.33 -26.66
CA GLN A 113 -5.48 -2.81 -25.76
C GLN A 113 -4.97 -2.74 -24.32
N TRP A 114 -5.65 -1.98 -23.47
CA TRP A 114 -5.25 -1.76 -22.09
C TRP A 114 -6.04 -2.63 -21.14
N THR A 115 -5.32 -3.27 -20.23
CA THR A 115 -5.92 -3.92 -19.05
C THR A 115 -5.29 -3.33 -17.79
N ALA A 116 -6.00 -3.37 -16.67
CA ALA A 116 -5.45 -3.02 -15.38
C ALA A 116 -5.40 -4.21 -14.43
N ILE A 117 -4.45 -4.19 -13.51
CA ILE A 117 -4.32 -5.14 -12.40
C ILE A 117 -4.28 -4.42 -11.05
N PRO A 118 -4.64 -5.09 -9.93
CA PRO A 118 -4.56 -4.51 -8.60
C PRO A 118 -3.14 -4.07 -8.23
N LEU A 119 -3.03 -3.00 -7.43
CA LEU A 119 -1.74 -2.57 -6.89
C LEU A 119 -1.31 -3.53 -5.77
N LEU A 120 -0.26 -4.30 -6.01
CA LEU A 120 0.27 -5.29 -5.07
C LEU A 120 1.38 -4.70 -4.19
N GLY A 121 1.66 -5.35 -3.05
CA GLY A 121 2.75 -4.96 -2.15
C GLY A 121 4.12 -4.93 -2.82
N VAL A 122 4.43 -5.93 -3.66
CA VAL A 122 5.68 -5.98 -4.44
C VAL A 122 5.84 -4.76 -5.35
N MET A 123 4.74 -4.32 -5.98
CA MET A 123 4.73 -3.15 -6.85
C MET A 123 4.99 -1.89 -6.04
N ALA A 124 4.27 -1.71 -4.92
CA ALA A 124 4.40 -0.53 -4.07
C ALA A 124 5.82 -0.39 -3.49
N GLU A 125 6.43 -1.50 -3.05
CA GLU A 125 7.82 -1.49 -2.60
C GLU A 125 8.83 -1.21 -3.71
N THR A 126 8.62 -1.74 -4.92
CA THR A 126 9.49 -1.42 -6.07
C THR A 126 9.38 0.06 -6.41
N ILE A 127 8.17 0.63 -6.44
CA ILE A 127 7.97 2.06 -6.69
C ILE A 127 8.69 2.88 -5.62
N GLU A 128 8.57 2.53 -4.33
CA GLU A 128 9.29 3.20 -3.25
C GLU A 128 10.82 3.15 -3.42
N ARG A 129 11.38 1.99 -3.79
CA ARG A 129 12.84 1.86 -4.01
C ARG A 129 13.38 2.67 -5.17
N LEU A 130 12.57 2.89 -6.20
CA LEU A 130 12.97 3.62 -7.41
C LEU A 130 12.89 5.15 -7.23
N GLU A 131 12.53 5.65 -6.06
CA GLU A 131 12.48 7.09 -5.82
C GLU A 131 13.87 7.72 -5.97
N GLY A 132 13.97 8.73 -6.85
CA GLY A 132 15.23 9.41 -7.19
C GLY A 132 15.99 8.83 -8.40
N GLU A 133 15.54 7.73 -8.99
CA GLU A 133 16.21 7.11 -10.16
C GLU A 133 15.93 7.84 -11.48
N ILE A 134 14.85 8.63 -11.57
CA ILE A 134 14.52 9.43 -12.75
C ILE A 134 14.72 10.92 -12.43
N GLU A 135 15.69 11.55 -13.08
CA GLU A 135 16.02 12.96 -12.89
C GLU A 135 14.80 13.88 -13.15
N GLY A 136 14.51 14.78 -12.20
CA GLY A 136 13.41 15.74 -12.31
C GLY A 136 12.02 15.17 -11.99
N ILE A 137 11.92 13.89 -11.62
CA ILE A 137 10.66 13.26 -11.22
C ILE A 137 10.71 12.94 -9.73
N GLU A 138 9.78 13.53 -8.98
CA GLU A 138 9.71 13.37 -7.53
C GLU A 138 8.27 13.22 -7.05
N LYS A 139 8.12 12.78 -5.80
CA LYS A 139 6.87 12.85 -5.03
C LYS A 139 5.69 12.23 -5.78
N ARG A 140 4.60 12.99 -5.94
CA ARG A 140 3.35 12.49 -6.51
C ARG A 140 3.51 11.98 -7.94
N THR A 141 4.32 12.67 -8.75
CA THR A 141 4.55 12.29 -10.15
C THR A 141 5.27 10.95 -10.22
N HIS A 142 6.26 10.73 -9.35
CA HIS A 142 6.95 9.45 -9.19
C HIS A 142 5.96 8.32 -8.90
N TRP A 143 5.08 8.50 -7.92
CA TRP A 143 4.09 7.50 -7.55
C TRP A 143 3.03 7.25 -8.62
N TYR A 144 2.60 8.28 -9.36
CA TYR A 144 1.71 8.10 -10.51
C TYR A 144 2.36 7.28 -11.60
N LEU A 145 3.60 7.61 -11.98
CA LEU A 145 4.36 6.86 -12.99
C LEU A 145 4.56 5.41 -12.59
N GLY A 146 4.95 5.18 -11.33
CA GLY A 146 5.10 3.84 -10.78
C GLY A 146 3.80 3.03 -10.84
N CYS A 147 2.69 3.61 -10.38
CA CYS A 147 1.39 2.94 -10.42
C CYS A 147 0.95 2.64 -11.86
N MET A 148 1.13 3.58 -12.79
CA MET A 148 0.84 3.33 -14.21
C MET A 148 1.71 2.22 -14.78
N ALA A 149 3.02 2.24 -14.51
CA ALA A 149 3.96 1.24 -15.00
C ALA A 149 3.60 -0.18 -14.53
N CYS A 150 3.29 -0.32 -13.24
CA CYS A 150 2.97 -1.61 -12.64
C CYS A 150 1.55 -2.10 -12.97
N GLN A 151 0.55 -1.20 -13.01
CA GLN A 151 -0.85 -1.60 -13.06
C GLN A 151 -1.47 -1.55 -14.44
N LEU A 152 -1.02 -0.66 -15.33
CA LEU A 152 -1.54 -0.57 -16.69
C LEU A 152 -0.73 -1.50 -17.59
N VAL A 153 -1.43 -2.49 -18.17
CA VAL A 153 -0.86 -3.60 -18.91
C VAL A 153 -1.26 -3.48 -20.39
N PRO A 154 -0.37 -2.95 -21.25
CA PRO A 154 -0.64 -2.81 -22.67
C PRO A 154 -0.48 -4.16 -23.38
N ASN A 155 -1.48 -4.54 -24.18
CA ASN A 155 -1.52 -5.76 -25.00
C ASN A 155 -1.21 -7.04 -24.22
N GLY A 156 -1.59 -7.10 -22.94
CA GLY A 156 -1.31 -8.25 -22.06
C GLY A 156 0.16 -8.37 -21.62
N ASN A 157 1.02 -7.39 -21.91
CA ASN A 157 2.44 -7.41 -21.54
C ASN A 157 2.65 -7.00 -20.07
N ALA A 158 2.14 -7.81 -19.14
CA ALA A 158 2.34 -7.61 -17.72
C ALA A 158 3.82 -7.79 -17.35
N LEU A 159 4.31 -7.00 -16.39
CA LEU A 159 5.66 -7.17 -15.86
C LEU A 159 5.70 -8.38 -14.92
N ASP A 160 6.78 -9.16 -14.98
CA ASP A 160 6.97 -10.33 -14.12
C ASP A 160 7.64 -9.93 -12.80
N TYR A 161 6.84 -9.77 -11.75
CA TYR A 161 7.30 -9.43 -10.40
C TYR A 161 8.14 -10.53 -9.72
N THR A 162 8.25 -11.71 -10.32
CA THR A 162 9.15 -12.77 -9.83
C THR A 162 10.56 -12.67 -10.43
N SER A 163 10.72 -11.83 -11.45
CA SER A 163 12.02 -11.60 -12.09
C SER A 163 12.99 -10.88 -11.15
N PRO A 164 14.27 -11.28 -11.10
CA PRO A 164 15.30 -10.53 -10.39
C PRO A 164 15.53 -9.12 -10.98
N ASP A 165 15.14 -8.91 -12.24
CA ASP A 165 15.25 -7.63 -12.95
C ASP A 165 13.97 -6.78 -12.86
N TYR A 166 13.02 -7.14 -11.98
CA TYR A 166 11.72 -6.46 -11.91
C TYR A 166 11.84 -4.95 -11.67
N ASP A 167 12.72 -4.53 -10.77
CA ASP A 167 12.95 -3.10 -10.49
C ASP A 167 13.39 -2.34 -11.76
N ASN A 168 14.28 -2.94 -12.57
CA ASN A 168 14.72 -2.36 -13.83
C ASN A 168 13.58 -2.30 -14.85
N GLN A 169 12.76 -3.35 -14.95
CA GLN A 169 11.61 -3.37 -15.87
C GLN A 169 10.57 -2.29 -15.52
N VAL A 170 10.32 -2.08 -14.23
CA VAL A 170 9.43 -1.01 -13.75
C VAL A 170 10.04 0.35 -14.09
N LEU A 171 11.33 0.55 -13.80
CA LEU A 171 12.04 1.80 -14.09
C LEU A 171 12.02 2.13 -15.60
N GLU A 172 12.32 1.18 -16.47
CA GLU A 172 12.27 1.34 -17.93
C GLU A 172 10.88 1.79 -18.39
N ARG A 173 9.83 1.17 -17.85
CA ARG A 173 8.46 1.54 -18.18
C ARG A 173 8.08 2.92 -17.64
N MET A 174 8.53 3.28 -16.44
CA MET A 174 8.36 4.64 -15.90
C MET A 174 9.06 5.70 -16.77
N VAL A 175 10.25 5.41 -17.29
CA VAL A 175 10.98 6.29 -18.22
C VAL A 175 10.24 6.44 -19.55
N ILE A 176 9.67 5.37 -20.09
CA ILE A 176 8.84 5.45 -21.31
C ILE A 176 7.61 6.33 -21.06
N LEU A 177 6.90 6.10 -19.95
CA LEU A 177 5.70 6.86 -19.59
C LEU A 177 6.00 8.34 -19.36
N SER A 178 7.14 8.69 -18.78
CA SER A 178 7.52 10.08 -18.52
C SER A 178 7.87 10.88 -19.78
N GLN A 179 8.17 10.20 -20.88
CA GLN A 179 8.48 10.81 -22.18
C GLN A 179 7.27 10.90 -23.11
N MET A 180 6.11 10.40 -22.69
CA MET A 180 4.89 10.46 -23.50
C MET A 180 4.37 11.90 -23.68
N PRO A 181 3.61 12.17 -24.76
CA PRO A 181 2.85 13.41 -24.86
C PRO A 181 1.92 13.59 -23.66
N GLU A 182 1.80 14.82 -23.15
CA GLU A 182 0.97 15.15 -21.99
C GLU A 182 -0.48 14.66 -22.14
N SER A 183 -1.07 14.78 -23.34
CA SER A 183 -2.42 14.30 -23.62
C SER A 183 -2.58 12.79 -23.42
N SER A 184 -1.54 12.01 -23.77
CA SER A 184 -1.54 10.57 -23.59
C SER A 184 -1.32 10.19 -22.13
N PHE A 185 -0.44 10.91 -21.45
CA PHE A 185 -0.24 10.76 -20.01
C PHE A 185 -1.54 11.02 -19.23
N LEU A 186 -2.24 12.12 -19.52
CA LEU A 186 -3.54 12.44 -18.90
C LEU A 186 -4.60 11.37 -19.16
N HIS A 187 -4.60 10.77 -20.36
CA HIS A 187 -5.51 9.68 -20.68
C HIS A 187 -5.22 8.44 -19.82
N LEU A 188 -3.95 8.02 -19.74
CA LEU A 188 -3.54 6.88 -18.92
C LEU A 188 -3.80 7.11 -17.42
N MET A 189 -3.63 8.33 -16.93
CA MET A 189 -4.05 8.69 -15.56
C MET A 189 -5.56 8.50 -15.34
N GLY A 190 -6.37 8.82 -16.36
CA GLY A 190 -7.81 8.55 -16.34
C GLY A 190 -8.12 7.05 -16.23
N LEU A 191 -7.44 6.23 -17.02
CA LEU A 191 -7.56 4.77 -16.95
C LEU A 191 -7.12 4.20 -15.59
N LEU A 192 -6.03 4.71 -15.03
CA LEU A 192 -5.57 4.34 -13.69
C LEU A 192 -6.62 4.67 -12.63
N THR A 193 -7.26 5.85 -12.73
CA THR A 193 -8.32 6.26 -11.81
C THR A 193 -9.52 5.31 -11.89
N GLN A 194 -9.92 4.91 -13.09
CA GLN A 194 -10.97 3.91 -13.31
C GLN A 194 -10.59 2.56 -12.68
N ALA A 195 -9.34 2.11 -12.85
CA ALA A 195 -8.84 0.90 -12.24
C ALA A 195 -8.85 0.94 -10.71
N HIS A 196 -8.42 2.06 -10.10
CA HIS A 196 -8.43 2.22 -8.65
C HIS A 196 -9.85 2.18 -8.07
N GLN A 197 -10.82 2.78 -8.75
CA GLN A 197 -12.23 2.69 -8.36
C GLN A 197 -12.76 1.25 -8.44
N HIS A 198 -12.37 0.52 -9.49
CA HIS A 198 -12.81 -0.85 -9.73
C HIS A 198 -12.22 -1.86 -8.73
N PHE A 199 -10.94 -1.73 -8.39
CA PHE A 199 -10.27 -2.63 -7.44
C PHE A 199 -10.45 -2.24 -5.96
N SER A 200 -11.20 -1.18 -5.69
CA SER A 200 -11.48 -0.72 -4.34
C SER A 200 -12.42 -1.68 -3.60
N HIS A 201 -11.93 -2.29 -2.51
CA HIS A 201 -12.67 -3.29 -1.74
C HIS A 201 -12.57 -3.08 -0.23
N LEU A 202 -11.40 -2.76 0.33
CA LEU A 202 -11.24 -2.48 1.77
C LEU A 202 -11.08 -0.98 2.06
N PHE A 203 -10.43 -0.26 1.14
CA PHE A 203 -10.23 1.19 1.24
C PHE A 203 -10.36 1.85 -0.14
N ASN A 204 -10.85 3.09 -0.14
CA ASN A 204 -10.57 3.99 -1.26
C ASN A 204 -9.13 4.45 -1.09
N ILE A 205 -8.31 4.38 -2.15
CA ILE A 205 -6.90 4.76 -2.06
C ILE A 205 -6.62 6.04 -2.84
N ALA A 206 -5.63 6.80 -2.40
CA ALA A 206 -5.10 7.95 -3.10
C ALA A 206 -3.58 7.87 -3.23
N ILE A 207 -3.08 8.34 -4.37
CA ILE A 207 -1.66 8.60 -4.59
C ILE A 207 -1.31 9.98 -4.00
N THR A 208 -0.27 10.02 -3.18
CA THR A 208 0.22 11.21 -2.47
C THR A 208 1.71 11.42 -2.74
N ASP A 209 2.28 12.50 -2.20
CA ASP A 209 3.69 12.84 -2.37
C ASP A 209 4.66 11.83 -1.76
N VAL A 210 4.17 10.99 -0.84
CA VAL A 210 4.99 10.04 -0.06
C VAL A 210 4.45 8.62 -0.15
N GLY A 211 3.64 8.30 -1.18
CA GLY A 211 3.06 6.96 -1.37
C GLY A 211 1.54 6.89 -1.37
N ILE A 212 1.02 5.71 -1.03
CA ILE A 212 -0.42 5.42 -1.05
C ILE A 212 -1.03 5.70 0.32
N ALA A 213 -2.21 6.31 0.34
CA ALA A 213 -2.97 6.59 1.55
C ALA A 213 -4.44 6.18 1.38
N ALA A 214 -5.14 5.93 2.49
CA ALA A 214 -6.56 5.69 2.50
C ALA A 214 -7.34 7.01 2.48
N LEU A 215 -8.35 7.07 1.61
CA LEU A 215 -9.33 8.14 1.54
C LEU A 215 -10.49 7.83 2.49
N PRO A 216 -11.06 8.85 3.14
CA PRO A 216 -12.30 8.70 3.90
C PRO A 216 -13.43 8.14 3.02
N ARG A 217 -14.34 7.37 3.63
CA ARG A 217 -15.58 6.96 2.99
C ARG A 217 -16.48 8.17 2.68
N GLU A 218 -17.46 7.99 1.79
CA GLU A 218 -18.41 9.03 1.43
C GLU A 218 -19.06 9.66 2.69
N GLY A 219 -19.00 10.99 2.80
CA GLY A 219 -19.40 11.75 4.00
C GLY A 219 -18.24 12.37 4.79
N GLY A 220 -17.00 11.90 4.59
CA GLY A 220 -15.79 12.40 5.24
C GLY A 220 -14.97 13.42 4.45
N ALA A 221 -15.59 14.22 3.58
CA ALA A 221 -14.86 15.08 2.61
C ALA A 221 -13.88 16.10 3.21
N ASN A 222 -13.94 16.36 4.51
CA ASN A 222 -13.02 17.24 5.25
C ASN A 222 -12.02 16.48 6.13
N LEU A 223 -12.06 15.15 6.14
CA LEU A 223 -11.14 14.33 6.92
C LEU A 223 -9.81 14.17 6.17
N PRO A 224 -8.67 14.11 6.90
CA PRO A 224 -7.37 13.93 6.28
C PRO A 224 -7.25 12.56 5.61
N TYR A 225 -6.22 12.37 4.79
CA TYR A 225 -5.89 11.03 4.30
C TYR A 225 -5.26 10.23 5.43
N ALA A 226 -5.68 8.97 5.59
CA ALA A 226 -5.13 8.09 6.61
C ALA A 226 -3.96 7.27 6.06
N ARG A 227 -2.97 7.07 6.92
CA ARG A 227 -1.94 6.06 6.76
C ARG A 227 -1.92 5.21 8.01
N PHE A 228 -1.56 3.95 7.86
CA PHE A 228 -1.38 3.00 8.96
C PHE A 228 0.10 2.62 9.02
N PRO A 229 0.99 3.53 9.44
CA PRO A 229 2.41 3.31 9.30
C PRO A 229 2.89 2.30 10.34
N ALA A 230 3.70 1.33 9.91
CA ALA A 230 4.14 0.22 10.74
C ALA A 230 4.76 0.63 12.10
N HIS A 231 5.44 1.78 12.18
CA HIS A 231 6.05 2.27 13.42
C HIS A 231 5.04 2.62 14.53
N THR A 232 3.74 2.76 14.21
CA THR A 232 2.68 2.95 15.22
C THR A 232 2.34 1.65 15.95
N ALA A 233 2.74 0.50 15.38
CA ALA A 233 2.52 -0.82 15.96
C ALA A 233 3.54 -1.22 17.04
N ILE A 234 4.53 -0.37 17.32
CA ILE A 234 5.59 -0.63 18.29
C ILE A 234 5.58 0.38 19.44
N THR A 235 5.91 -0.12 20.64
CA THR A 235 5.91 0.66 21.86
C THR A 235 6.97 1.78 21.85
N VAL A 236 6.74 2.81 22.67
CA VAL A 236 7.71 3.90 22.91
C VAL A 236 9.05 3.35 23.39
N LEU A 237 9.03 2.33 24.25
CA LEU A 237 10.25 1.69 24.75
C LEU A 237 11.10 1.12 23.61
N SER A 238 10.49 0.40 22.67
CA SER A 238 11.20 -0.16 21.51
C SER A 238 11.86 0.94 20.66
N LYS A 239 11.20 2.09 20.49
CA LYS A 239 11.76 3.26 19.78
C LYS A 239 12.95 3.86 20.55
N GLN A 240 12.82 4.02 21.87
CA GLN A 240 13.85 4.57 22.75
C GLN A 240 15.11 3.70 22.82
N LEU A 241 14.97 2.38 22.85
CA LEU A 241 16.09 1.44 22.86
C LEU A 241 16.96 1.54 21.59
N CYS A 242 16.45 2.14 20.52
CA CYS A 242 17.17 2.38 19.27
C CYS A 242 17.74 3.81 19.16
N GLY A 243 17.69 4.62 20.22
CA GLY A 243 18.23 5.97 20.21
C GLY A 243 17.41 7.00 19.42
N LYS A 244 16.20 6.65 18.95
CA LYS A 244 15.26 7.60 18.37
C LYS A 244 14.53 8.35 19.49
N SER A 245 14.92 9.60 19.73
CA SER A 245 14.18 10.54 20.58
C SER A 245 12.79 10.77 19.99
N GLN A 246 11.79 11.07 20.84
CA GLN A 246 10.42 11.39 20.43
C GLN A 246 10.42 12.34 19.22
N LEU A 247 9.93 11.87 18.06
CA LEU A 247 9.29 12.78 17.13
C LEU A 247 8.03 13.25 17.86
N SER A 248 8.05 14.50 18.30
CA SER A 248 6.87 15.20 18.78
C SER A 248 5.82 15.12 17.67
N GLY A 249 4.71 14.44 17.95
CA GLY A 249 3.54 14.50 17.10
C GLY A 249 3.04 15.94 17.04
N THR A 250 3.06 16.51 15.83
CA THR A 250 2.21 17.61 15.38
C THR A 250 1.84 17.33 13.95
#